data_AF-A0A368NEZ4-F1
#
_entry.id   AF-A0A368NEZ4-F1
#
_cell.length_a   1.000
_cell.length_b   1.000
_cell.length_c   1.000
_cell.angle_alpha   90.00
_cell.angle_beta   90.00
_cell.angle_gamma   90.00
#
_symmetry.space_group_name_H-M   'P 1'
#
loop_
_entity.id
_entity.type
_entity.pdbx_description
1 polymer ?
#
loop_
_entity_poly.entity_id
_entity_poly.type
_entity_poly.pdbx_seq_one_letter_code
_entity_poly.pdbx_strand_id
1 'polypeptide(L)'
;MDELVAEYEEREPFDLVEREHVETVPGAFESGDFGRRDAEWPVQWYYRRRSLPDADRRAAEERFLDNRYEAMVDAIRGAAAADSLDGKLDSLTALHGVGVPVASAFLAFTHPDAYVAVGKREWNALRAAGELDGAPPDSPTAGDYERYLDAVRRVADRTDRDVWTVYRALWRLADD
;
A
#
# COMPACT_ATOMS: atom_id res chain seq x y z
N MET A 1 5.49 -18.20 -9.41
CA MET A 1 5.20 -17.32 -8.26
C MET A 1 6.36 -17.35 -7.29
N ASP A 2 6.71 -18.53 -6.76
CA ASP A 2 7.81 -18.70 -5.80
C ASP A 2 9.15 -18.12 -6.28
N GLU A 3 9.52 -18.34 -7.55
CA GLU A 3 10.75 -17.76 -8.14
C GLU A 3 10.71 -16.22 -8.16
N LEU A 4 9.56 -15.62 -8.50
CA LEU A 4 9.38 -14.17 -8.50
C LEU A 4 9.46 -13.58 -7.09
N VAL A 5 8.95 -14.31 -6.10
CA VAL A 5 9.01 -13.88 -4.69
C VAL A 5 10.43 -13.96 -4.18
N ALA A 6 11.16 -15.05 -4.48
CA ALA A 6 12.58 -15.16 -4.13
C ALA A 6 13.42 -14.05 -4.78
N GLU A 7 13.14 -13.70 -6.04
CA GLU A 7 13.80 -12.58 -6.71
C GLU A 7 13.43 -11.23 -6.08
N TYR A 8 12.20 -11.05 -5.62
CA TYR A 8 11.79 -9.88 -4.86
C TYR A 8 12.62 -9.77 -3.57
N GLU A 9 12.68 -10.83 -2.78
CA GLU A 9 13.42 -10.87 -1.51
C GLU A 9 14.92 -10.59 -1.70
N GLU A 10 15.52 -11.07 -2.79
CA GLU A 10 16.94 -10.83 -3.08
C GLU A 10 17.22 -9.38 -3.52
N ARG A 11 16.32 -8.79 -4.33
CA ARG A 11 16.61 -7.55 -5.05
C ARG A 11 15.98 -6.30 -4.44
N GLU A 12 14.88 -6.43 -3.68
CA GLU A 12 14.18 -5.27 -3.17
C GLU A 12 14.82 -4.72 -1.89
N PRO A 13 15.32 -3.47 -1.90
CA PRO A 13 16.01 -2.88 -0.75
C PRO A 13 15.17 -2.81 0.53
N PHE A 14 13.85 -2.85 0.39
CA PHE A 14 12.91 -2.72 1.50
C PHE A 14 12.32 -4.05 1.98
N ASP A 15 12.66 -5.21 1.39
CA ASP A 15 12.01 -6.49 1.77
C ASP A 15 12.12 -6.78 3.28
N LEU A 16 13.31 -6.64 3.85
CA LEU A 16 13.53 -6.90 5.28
C LEU A 16 12.65 -6.02 6.16
N VAL A 17 12.66 -4.71 5.93
CA VAL A 17 11.88 -3.75 6.73
C VAL A 17 10.38 -3.88 6.48
N GLU A 18 9.96 -4.27 5.27
CA GLU A 18 8.56 -4.58 4.98
C GLU A 18 8.07 -5.72 5.86
N ARG A 19 8.85 -6.81 5.94
CA ARG A 19 8.53 -7.98 6.77
C ARG A 19 8.47 -7.65 8.25
N GLU A 20 9.41 -6.85 8.74
CA GLU A 20 9.40 -6.40 10.14
C GLU A 20 8.20 -5.48 10.43
N HIS A 21 7.84 -4.59 9.50
CA HIS A 21 6.75 -3.65 9.68
C HIS A 21 5.37 -4.28 9.57
N VAL A 22 5.15 -5.28 8.72
CA VAL A 22 3.85 -5.99 8.72
C VAL A 22 3.58 -6.71 10.04
N GLU A 23 4.61 -7.05 10.81
CA GLU A 23 4.45 -7.65 12.15
C GLU A 23 4.25 -6.61 13.26
N THR A 24 4.88 -5.43 13.15
CA THR A 24 4.96 -4.47 14.26
C THR A 24 4.03 -3.26 14.12
N VAL A 25 3.81 -2.78 12.89
CA VAL A 25 2.98 -1.59 12.60
C VAL A 25 1.51 -1.79 12.97
N PRO A 26 0.85 -2.93 12.72
CA PRO A 26 -0.58 -3.07 13.03
C PRO A 26 -0.93 -2.70 14.46
N GLY A 27 -0.21 -3.26 15.44
CA GLY A 27 -0.46 -3.02 16.86
C GLY A 27 -0.18 -1.58 17.28
N ALA A 28 0.92 -0.99 16.79
CA ALA A 28 1.26 0.40 17.08
C ALA A 28 0.22 1.37 16.51
N PHE A 29 -0.23 1.15 15.28
CA PHE A 29 -1.19 2.03 14.61
C PHE A 29 -2.60 1.88 15.17
N GLU A 30 -2.99 0.70 15.63
CA GLU A 30 -4.26 0.49 16.34
C GLU A 30 -4.27 1.20 17.70
N SER A 31 -3.20 1.05 18.49
CA SER A 31 -3.11 1.65 19.82
C SER A 31 -2.90 3.17 19.77
N GLY A 32 -2.29 3.68 18.70
CA GLY A 32 -1.86 5.08 18.59
C GLY A 32 -0.46 5.33 19.14
N ASP A 33 0.28 4.28 19.53
CA ASP A 33 1.61 4.38 20.13
C ASP A 33 2.71 4.43 19.04
N PHE A 34 2.61 5.43 18.16
CA PHE A 34 3.56 5.63 17.06
C PHE A 34 3.93 7.10 16.93
N GLY A 35 5.16 7.40 16.56
CA GLY A 35 5.62 8.76 16.31
C GLY A 35 5.39 9.21 14.86
N ARG A 36 5.70 10.48 14.57
CA ARG A 36 5.61 11.04 13.21
C ARG A 36 6.40 10.25 12.16
N ARG A 37 7.57 9.71 12.53
CA ARG A 37 8.40 8.93 11.60
C ARG A 37 7.75 7.60 11.22
N ASP A 38 7.10 6.97 12.18
CA ASP A 38 6.38 5.73 11.95
C ASP A 38 5.16 5.99 11.04
N ALA A 39 4.42 7.08 11.28
CA ALA A 39 3.31 7.50 10.42
C ALA A 39 3.76 7.86 8.99
N GLU A 40 4.98 8.37 8.82
CA GLU A 40 5.54 8.75 7.53
C GLU A 40 6.02 7.53 6.73
N TRP A 41 6.32 6.40 7.40
CA TRP A 41 6.87 5.21 6.77
C TRP A 41 6.06 4.73 5.55
N PRO A 42 4.73 4.52 5.63
CA PRO A 42 3.95 4.06 4.47
C PRO A 42 4.01 5.01 3.28
N VAL A 43 4.13 6.32 3.53
CA VAL A 43 4.27 7.35 2.49
C VAL A 43 5.65 7.26 1.82
N GLN A 44 6.71 7.24 2.64
CA GLN A 44 8.08 7.09 2.15
C GLN A 44 8.25 5.80 1.37
N TRP A 45 7.77 4.68 1.92
CA TRP A 45 7.79 3.37 1.30
C TRP A 45 7.08 3.39 -0.07
N TYR A 46 5.88 3.97 -0.15
CA TYR A 46 5.09 4.01 -1.37
C TYR A 46 5.81 4.74 -2.52
N TYR A 47 6.50 5.85 -2.22
CA TYR A 47 7.20 6.64 -3.24
C TYR A 47 8.64 6.17 -3.51
N ARG A 48 9.41 5.77 -2.48
CA ARG A 48 10.85 5.45 -2.61
C ARG A 48 11.13 4.17 -3.38
N ARG A 49 10.16 3.25 -3.43
CA ARG A 49 10.22 2.04 -4.24
C ARG A 49 10.00 2.29 -5.74
N ARG A 50 9.51 3.48 -6.10
CA ARG A 50 9.14 3.81 -7.47
C ARG A 50 10.21 4.69 -8.10
N SER A 51 10.41 4.56 -9.41
CA SER A 51 11.29 5.43 -10.18
C SER A 51 10.62 6.79 -10.37
N LEU A 52 10.75 7.67 -9.38
CA LEU A 52 10.22 9.03 -9.37
C LEU A 52 11.36 10.04 -9.21
N PRO A 53 11.25 11.24 -9.82
CA PRO A 53 12.16 12.34 -9.53
C PRO A 53 12.19 12.64 -8.04
N ASP A 54 13.38 12.87 -7.52
CA ASP A 54 13.62 13.12 -6.09
C ASP A 54 12.83 14.33 -5.56
N ALA A 55 12.61 15.34 -6.41
CA ALA A 55 11.77 16.50 -6.09
C ALA A 55 10.29 16.13 -5.90
N ASP A 56 9.73 15.27 -6.76
CA ASP A 56 8.32 14.86 -6.68
C ASP A 56 8.07 14.00 -5.45
N ARG A 57 9.02 13.12 -5.14
CA ARG A 57 9.02 12.32 -3.92
C ARG A 57 9.05 13.19 -2.67
N ARG A 58 9.99 14.14 -2.58
CA ARG A 58 10.06 15.07 -1.43
C ARG A 58 8.80 15.90 -1.29
N ALA A 59 8.27 16.43 -2.39
CA ALA A 59 7.04 17.20 -2.36
C ALA A 59 5.84 16.38 -1.85
N ALA A 60 5.79 15.08 -2.14
CA ALA A 60 4.76 14.21 -1.60
C ALA A 60 4.94 13.89 -0.11
N GLU A 61 6.19 13.60 0.32
CA GLU A 61 6.55 13.42 1.72
C GLU A 61 6.24 14.70 2.55
N GLU A 62 6.57 15.90 2.03
CA GLU A 62 6.29 17.20 2.66
C GLU A 62 4.79 17.47 2.83
N ARG A 63 3.97 17.23 1.80
CA ARG A 63 2.50 17.38 1.91
C ARG A 63 1.91 16.53 3.02
N PHE A 64 2.44 15.32 3.22
CA PHE A 64 2.00 14.49 4.34
C PHE A 64 2.44 15.08 5.69
N LEU A 65 3.69 15.55 5.78
CA LEU A 65 4.24 16.13 7.01
C LEU A 65 3.58 17.45 7.45
N ASP A 66 2.92 18.16 6.53
CA ASP A 66 2.13 19.36 6.83
C ASP A 66 0.89 19.07 7.70
N ASN A 67 0.48 17.80 7.85
CA ASN A 67 -0.59 17.45 8.77
C ASN A 67 -0.19 17.64 10.23
N ARG A 68 -1.17 18.06 11.06
CA ARG A 68 -1.01 18.04 12.52
C ARG A 68 -0.85 16.60 12.99
N TYR A 69 -0.02 16.40 14.02
CA TYR A 69 0.29 15.07 14.52
C TYR A 69 -0.97 14.35 15.02
N GLU A 70 -1.83 15.07 15.73
CA GLU A 70 -3.09 14.56 16.26
C GLU A 70 -4.01 14.11 15.13
N ALA A 71 -4.05 14.86 14.01
CA ALA A 71 -4.83 14.46 12.84
C ALA A 71 -4.29 13.18 12.19
N MET A 72 -2.96 13.01 12.13
CA MET A 72 -2.34 11.76 11.66
C MET A 72 -2.74 10.58 12.56
N VAL A 73 -2.68 10.76 13.88
CA VAL A 73 -3.06 9.73 14.86
C VAL A 73 -4.54 9.35 14.70
N ASP A 74 -5.43 10.34 14.66
CA ASP A 74 -6.88 10.11 14.54
C ASP A 74 -7.23 9.38 13.24
N ALA A 75 -6.66 9.80 12.11
CA ALA A 75 -6.90 9.19 10.81
C ALA A 75 -6.40 7.75 10.72
N ILE A 76 -5.17 7.49 11.17
CA ILE A 76 -4.55 6.16 11.11
C ILE A 76 -5.27 5.19 12.05
N ARG A 77 -5.60 5.61 13.28
CA ARG A 77 -6.39 4.79 14.21
C ARG A 77 -7.81 4.57 13.72
N GLY A 78 -8.45 5.61 13.16
CA GLY A 78 -9.76 5.51 12.54
C GLY A 78 -9.78 4.47 11.43
N ALA A 79 -8.74 4.44 10.61
CA ALA A 79 -8.58 3.41 9.59
C ALA A 79 -8.30 2.02 10.18
N ALA A 80 -7.43 1.91 11.19
CA ALA A 80 -7.16 0.64 11.88
C ALA A 80 -8.42 0.01 12.50
N ALA A 81 -9.35 0.84 13.00
CA ALA A 81 -10.56 0.39 13.69
C ALA A 81 -11.81 0.27 12.79
N ALA A 82 -11.80 0.83 11.58
CA ALA A 82 -12.97 0.82 10.71
C ALA A 82 -13.21 -0.57 10.12
N ASP A 83 -14.47 -1.02 10.03
CA ASP A 83 -14.80 -2.36 9.49
C ASP A 83 -14.83 -2.39 7.96
N SER A 84 -15.31 -1.33 7.31
CA SER A 84 -15.47 -1.27 5.85
C SER A 84 -14.25 -0.66 5.15
N LEU A 85 -14.03 -1.03 3.88
CA LEU A 85 -13.00 -0.41 3.04
C LEU A 85 -13.24 1.10 2.90
N ASP A 86 -14.48 1.52 2.67
CA ASP A 86 -14.83 2.95 2.56
C ASP A 86 -14.47 3.72 3.83
N GLY A 87 -14.82 3.21 5.01
CA GLY A 87 -14.48 3.87 6.29
C GLY A 87 -12.97 3.95 6.53
N LYS A 88 -12.23 2.93 6.12
CA LYS A 88 -10.77 2.90 6.15
C LYS A 88 -10.16 3.98 5.24
N LEU A 89 -10.62 4.06 4.00
CA LEU A 89 -10.14 5.04 3.02
C LEU A 89 -10.56 6.47 3.38
N ASP A 90 -11.79 6.69 3.82
CA ASP A 90 -12.29 8.00 4.23
C ASP A 90 -11.46 8.57 5.38
N SER A 91 -11.11 7.73 6.37
CA SER A 91 -10.26 8.12 7.49
C SER A 91 -8.87 8.58 7.02
N LEU A 92 -8.23 7.83 6.12
CA LEU A 92 -6.88 8.12 5.64
C LEU A 92 -6.84 9.30 4.66
N THR A 93 -7.80 9.35 3.73
CA THR A 93 -7.82 10.36 2.66
C THR A 93 -8.26 11.74 3.13
N ALA A 94 -8.70 11.88 4.39
CA ALA A 94 -8.85 13.16 5.05
C ALA A 94 -7.50 13.88 5.29
N LEU A 95 -6.38 13.15 5.29
CA LEU A 95 -5.04 13.72 5.47
C LEU A 95 -4.52 14.40 4.20
N HIS A 96 -3.87 15.55 4.35
CA HIS A 96 -3.18 16.21 3.24
C HIS A 96 -2.09 15.28 2.67
N GLY A 97 -2.00 15.19 1.34
CA GLY A 97 -1.04 14.32 0.67
C GLY A 97 -1.43 12.83 0.60
N VAL A 98 -2.59 12.42 1.14
CA VAL A 98 -3.03 11.02 1.14
C VAL A 98 -4.20 10.82 0.17
N GLY A 99 -3.89 10.36 -1.04
CA GLY A 99 -4.89 9.80 -1.96
C GLY A 99 -5.04 8.28 -1.77
N VAL A 100 -5.99 7.67 -2.48
CA VAL A 100 -6.23 6.20 -2.45
C VAL A 100 -4.94 5.36 -2.58
N PRO A 101 -3.97 5.67 -3.45
CA PRO A 101 -2.74 4.88 -3.53
C PRO A 101 -1.91 4.91 -2.23
N VAL A 102 -1.77 6.09 -1.61
CA VAL A 102 -1.05 6.21 -0.33
C VAL A 102 -1.87 5.59 0.80
N ALA A 103 -3.19 5.80 0.82
CA ALA A 103 -4.07 5.15 1.78
C ALA A 103 -3.96 3.62 1.71
N SER A 104 -3.92 3.04 0.51
CA SER A 104 -3.73 1.60 0.34
C SER A 104 -2.38 1.10 0.89
N ALA A 105 -1.34 1.93 0.88
CA ALA A 105 -0.07 1.60 1.53
C ALA A 105 -0.20 1.56 3.05
N PHE A 106 -0.93 2.50 3.66
CA PHE A 106 -1.28 2.40 5.08
C PHE A 106 -2.07 1.13 5.39
N LEU A 107 -3.03 0.76 4.52
CA LEU A 107 -3.81 -0.46 4.71
C LEU A 107 -2.97 -1.73 4.61
N ALA A 108 -1.98 -1.76 3.71
CA ALA A 108 -1.04 -2.86 3.59
C ALA A 108 -0.25 -3.13 4.89
N PHE A 109 0.03 -2.09 5.68
CA PHE A 109 0.74 -2.22 6.96
C PHE A 109 -0.17 -2.30 8.20
N THR A 110 -1.40 -1.79 8.14
CA THR A 110 -2.36 -1.89 9.26
C THR A 110 -3.16 -3.18 9.23
N HIS A 111 -3.41 -3.71 8.04
CA HIS A 111 -4.23 -4.90 7.82
C HIS A 111 -3.55 -5.82 6.79
N PRO A 112 -2.32 -6.31 7.08
CA PRO A 112 -1.48 -6.99 6.11
C PRO A 112 -2.12 -8.27 5.55
N ASP A 113 -2.99 -8.94 6.31
CA ASP A 113 -3.66 -10.15 5.86
C ASP A 113 -4.72 -9.90 4.77
N ALA A 114 -5.17 -8.65 4.61
CA ALA A 114 -6.35 -8.33 3.79
C ALA A 114 -6.09 -7.29 2.69
N TYR A 115 -5.01 -6.50 2.78
CA TYR A 115 -4.77 -5.37 1.89
C TYR A 115 -3.33 -5.32 1.40
N VAL A 116 -3.17 -4.81 0.18
CA VAL A 116 -1.89 -4.44 -0.42
C VAL A 116 -2.01 -3.09 -1.09
N ALA A 117 -0.88 -2.43 -1.32
CA ALA A 117 -0.88 -1.13 -1.98
C ALA A 117 -1.27 -1.27 -3.46
N VAL A 118 -1.91 -0.23 -4.00
CA VAL A 118 -2.20 -0.10 -5.43
C VAL A 118 -1.24 0.87 -6.09
N GLY A 119 -0.71 0.49 -7.25
CA GLY A 119 0.11 1.35 -8.10
C GLY A 119 -0.01 0.97 -9.56
N LYS A 120 0.48 1.86 -10.44
CA LYS A 120 0.43 1.64 -11.90
C LYS A 120 1.14 0.36 -12.31
N ARG A 121 2.25 0.02 -11.64
CA ARG A 121 3.10 -1.14 -11.92
C ARG A 121 2.34 -2.45 -11.71
N GLU A 122 1.78 -2.64 -10.53
CA GLU A 122 1.08 -3.84 -10.08
C GLU A 122 -0.28 -4.00 -10.81
N TRP A 123 -0.96 -2.88 -11.06
CA TRP A 123 -2.17 -2.86 -11.89
C TRP A 123 -1.87 -3.33 -13.32
N ASN A 124 -0.79 -2.86 -13.93
CA ASN A 124 -0.41 -3.26 -15.27
C ASN A 124 -0.03 -4.74 -15.35
N ALA A 125 0.63 -5.30 -14.33
CA ALA A 125 0.91 -6.73 -14.26
C ALA A 125 -0.38 -7.57 -14.21
N LEU A 126 -1.36 -7.20 -13.38
CA LEU A 126 -2.67 -7.86 -13.36
C LEU A 126 -3.38 -7.76 -14.71
N ARG A 127 -3.33 -6.58 -15.35
CA ARG A 127 -3.91 -6.38 -16.68
C ARG A 127 -3.22 -7.24 -17.75
N ALA A 128 -1.89 -7.31 -17.74
CA ALA A 128 -1.13 -8.13 -18.69
C ALA A 128 -1.41 -9.63 -18.50
N ALA A 129 -1.67 -10.06 -17.26
CA ALA A 129 -2.08 -11.41 -16.93
C ALA A 129 -3.57 -11.70 -17.21
N GLY A 130 -4.38 -10.70 -17.58
CA GLY A 130 -5.82 -10.84 -17.82
C GLY A 130 -6.68 -10.94 -16.56
N GLU A 131 -6.14 -10.55 -15.39
CA GLU A 131 -6.83 -10.61 -14.09
C GLU A 131 -7.63 -9.34 -13.78
N LEU A 132 -7.34 -8.25 -14.49
CA LEU A 132 -7.95 -6.93 -14.30
C LEU A 132 -8.10 -6.19 -15.63
N ASP A 133 -9.30 -5.65 -15.87
CA ASP A 133 -9.60 -4.87 -17.07
C ASP A 133 -9.31 -3.38 -16.89
N GLY A 134 -8.96 -2.73 -18.00
CA GLY A 134 -8.76 -1.28 -18.06
C GLY A 134 -7.38 -0.80 -17.59
N ALA A 135 -6.97 0.35 -18.12
CA ALA A 135 -5.73 1.00 -17.68
C ALA A 135 -5.88 1.55 -16.25
N PRO A 136 -4.79 1.65 -15.47
CA PRO A 136 -4.85 2.25 -14.14
C PRO A 136 -5.32 3.70 -14.24
N PRO A 137 -6.32 4.13 -13.45
CA PRO A 137 -6.76 5.52 -13.44
C PRO A 137 -5.66 6.43 -12.88
N ASP A 138 -5.58 7.67 -13.37
CA ASP A 138 -4.61 8.66 -12.85
C ASP A 138 -4.95 9.10 -11.41
N SER A 139 -6.20 8.98 -10.99
CA SER A 139 -6.67 9.22 -9.63
C SER A 139 -7.65 8.12 -9.24
N PRO A 140 -7.17 6.99 -8.67
CA PRO A 140 -8.03 5.88 -8.29
C PRO A 140 -9.06 6.28 -7.25
N THR A 141 -10.30 5.82 -7.43
CA THR A 141 -11.39 5.91 -6.45
C THR A 141 -11.37 4.69 -5.51
N ALA A 142 -12.21 4.71 -4.47
CA ALA A 142 -12.43 3.56 -3.59
C ALA A 142 -12.86 2.31 -4.39
N GLY A 143 -13.80 2.46 -5.34
CA GLY A 143 -14.26 1.36 -6.18
C GLY A 143 -13.21 0.85 -7.17
N ASP A 144 -12.28 1.70 -7.62
CA ASP A 144 -11.13 1.25 -8.43
C ASP A 144 -10.17 0.41 -7.59
N TYR A 145 -9.92 0.83 -6.34
CA TYR A 145 -9.08 0.08 -5.42
C TYR A 145 -9.72 -1.23 -4.99
N GLU A 146 -11.03 -1.27 -4.72
CA GLU A 146 -11.77 -2.49 -4.45
C GLU A 146 -11.64 -3.49 -5.60
N ARG A 147 -11.83 -3.04 -6.85
CA ARG A 147 -11.68 -3.90 -8.04
C ARG A 147 -10.26 -4.46 -8.18
N TYR A 148 -9.25 -3.63 -7.92
CA TYR A 148 -7.85 -4.07 -7.90
C TYR A 148 -7.60 -5.11 -6.82
N LEU A 149 -8.09 -4.87 -5.59
CA LEU A 149 -7.89 -5.75 -4.47
C LEU A 149 -8.61 -7.10 -4.67
N ASP A 150 -9.80 -7.10 -5.25
CA ASP A 150 -10.51 -8.31 -5.64
C ASP A 150 -9.72 -9.12 -6.69
N ALA A 151 -9.07 -8.45 -7.64
CA ALA A 151 -8.20 -9.14 -8.60
C ALA A 151 -7.00 -9.79 -7.91
N VAL A 152 -6.33 -9.09 -6.98
CA VAL A 152 -5.24 -9.65 -6.19
C VAL A 152 -5.72 -10.85 -5.37
N ARG A 153 -6.85 -10.75 -4.67
CA ARG A 153 -7.42 -11.83 -3.86
C ARG A 153 -7.80 -13.05 -4.69
N ARG A 154 -8.40 -12.87 -5.87
CA ARG A 154 -8.68 -13.98 -6.79
C ARG A 154 -7.42 -14.72 -7.21
N VAL A 155 -6.31 -14.01 -7.45
CA VAL A 155 -5.02 -14.64 -7.74
C VAL A 155 -4.52 -15.39 -6.51
N ALA A 156 -4.56 -14.75 -5.35
CA ALA A 156 -4.12 -15.31 -4.07
C ALA A 156 -4.83 -16.65 -3.79
N ASP A 157 -6.16 -16.67 -3.85
CA ASP A 157 -7.00 -17.85 -3.66
C ASP A 157 -6.66 -18.97 -4.65
N ARG A 158 -6.53 -18.64 -5.94
CA ARG A 158 -6.21 -19.63 -6.98
C ARG A 158 -4.82 -20.23 -6.83
N THR A 159 -3.89 -19.49 -6.24
CA THR A 159 -2.50 -19.93 -6.03
C THR A 159 -2.23 -20.47 -4.62
N ASP A 160 -3.22 -20.46 -3.73
CA ASP A 160 -3.08 -20.80 -2.32
C ASP A 160 -1.96 -19.99 -1.63
N ARG A 161 -1.93 -18.68 -1.89
CA ARG A 161 -0.96 -17.73 -1.34
C ARG A 161 -1.68 -16.55 -0.68
N ASP A 162 -0.99 -15.86 0.21
CA ASP A 162 -1.47 -14.60 0.78
C ASP A 162 -1.32 -13.43 -0.22
N VAL A 163 -2.01 -12.32 0.07
CA VAL A 163 -2.04 -11.14 -0.79
C VAL A 163 -0.67 -10.47 -0.94
N TRP A 164 0.19 -10.53 0.09
CA TRP A 164 1.55 -9.97 0.02
C TRP A 164 2.45 -10.79 -0.88
N THR A 165 2.37 -12.12 -0.83
CA THR A 165 3.07 -13.02 -1.75
C THR A 165 2.68 -12.72 -3.20
N VAL A 166 1.38 -12.54 -3.47
CA VAL A 166 0.92 -12.13 -4.81
C VAL A 166 1.44 -10.75 -5.19
N TYR A 167 1.36 -9.77 -4.30
CA TYR A 167 1.84 -8.41 -4.53
C TYR A 167 3.34 -8.36 -4.87
N ARG A 168 4.18 -9.10 -4.15
CA ARG A 168 5.62 -9.23 -4.45
C ARG A 168 5.87 -9.85 -5.82
N ALA A 169 5.12 -10.88 -6.18
CA ALA A 169 5.21 -11.50 -7.50
C ALA A 169 4.77 -10.54 -8.62
N LEU A 170 3.67 -9.80 -8.44
CA LEU A 170 3.21 -8.77 -9.39
C LEU A 170 4.24 -7.66 -9.56
N TRP A 171 4.89 -7.25 -8.46
CA TRP A 171 5.94 -6.24 -8.49
C TRP A 171 7.15 -6.68 -9.34
N ARG A 172 7.51 -7.97 -9.34
CA ARG A 172 8.57 -8.47 -10.24
C ARG A 172 8.10 -8.66 -11.68
N LEU A 173 6.86 -9.10 -11.89
CA LEU A 173 6.31 -9.34 -13.22
C LEU A 173 6.11 -8.07 -14.04
N ALA A 174 5.79 -6.97 -13.37
CA ALA A 174 5.63 -5.71 -14.07
C ALA A 174 6.99 -5.25 -14.63
N ASP A 175 7.03 -4.91 -15.91
CA ASP A 175 8.17 -4.23 -16.49
C ASP A 175 8.37 -2.84 -15.82
N ASP A 176 9.59 -2.30 -15.91
CA ASP A 176 9.92 -0.93 -15.50
C ASP A 176 9.26 0.14 -16.39
#